data_AF-A0A936EH60-F1
#
_entry.id   AF-A0A936EH60-F1
#
_cell.length_a   1.000
_cell.length_b   1.000
_cell.length_c   1.000
_cell.angle_alpha   90.00
_cell.angle_beta   90.00
_cell.angle_gamma   90.00
#
_symmetry.space_group_name_H-M   'P 1'
#
loop_
_entity.id
_entity.type
_entity.pdbx_description
1 polymer ?
#
loop_
_entity_poly.entity_id
_entity_poly.type
_entity_poly.pdbx_seq_one_letter_code
_entity_poly.pdbx_strand_id
1 'polypeptide(L)'
;MKTPFPPASRSGPRSLSRREFIGQASCAAVGSTALFSTLLNLMLTSSAVAQSAPGFNDYKALICLFLPGGNDSFNLLVPRDPASYAEYATIRTDLALAQASLLPLNPLNTPGRQFGVHPGAAELQQLFENERLAFIANVGSLVRPTSVADFNSGLALPYGVFSHSDQQEQWQSSLPDTRSGLGWAGRAADLLSGANAASPVSMNISISGNNLFQVGNSVVPYTVNSNGAPALHGYDGDWDFNPARGAAIDSQLAAEYAHVMERTYARMKRGALDAYAQYSAATAVPLPAGVTFPEGDLGASLAQVARVIAGRNVLAPSARSSTCNGVVGISTTRSSATWPA
;
A
#
# COMPACT_ATOMS: atom_id res chain seq x y z
N MET A 1 24.31 40.05 -57.79
CA MET A 1 23.02 39.66 -57.18
C MET A 1 23.31 38.68 -56.04
N LYS A 2 23.34 39.17 -54.80
CA LYS A 2 23.37 38.36 -53.56
C LYS A 2 22.97 39.31 -52.42
N THR A 3 21.73 39.21 -51.97
CA THR A 3 21.23 39.91 -50.78
C THR A 3 21.74 39.18 -49.52
N PRO A 4 22.17 39.89 -48.45
CA PRO A 4 22.62 39.24 -47.22
C PRO A 4 21.44 38.81 -46.33
N PHE A 5 21.62 37.69 -45.62
CA PHE A 5 20.71 37.17 -44.60
C PHE A 5 20.58 38.10 -43.38
N PRO A 6 19.40 38.19 -42.74
CA PRO A 6 19.23 38.91 -41.48
C PRO A 6 19.86 38.15 -40.30
N PRO A 7 20.39 38.84 -39.26
CA PRO A 7 20.94 38.17 -38.09
C PRO A 7 19.82 37.58 -37.21
N ALA A 8 20.04 36.35 -36.74
CA ALA A 8 19.18 35.70 -35.76
C ALA A 8 19.23 36.44 -34.43
N SER A 9 18.07 36.90 -33.91
CA SER A 9 17.98 37.42 -32.55
C SER A 9 18.15 36.26 -31.57
N ARG A 10 19.29 36.21 -30.87
CA ARG A 10 19.46 35.35 -29.70
C ARG A 10 18.59 35.92 -28.58
N SER A 11 17.48 35.25 -28.25
CA SER A 11 16.82 35.45 -26.97
C SER A 11 17.74 34.92 -25.87
N GLY A 12 18.27 35.82 -25.04
CA GLY A 12 19.02 35.44 -23.84
C GLY A 12 18.13 34.64 -22.87
N PRO A 13 18.73 33.95 -21.88
CA PRO A 13 17.97 33.27 -20.83
C PRO A 13 17.04 34.29 -20.15
N ARG A 14 15.72 34.03 -20.16
CA ARG A 14 14.75 34.85 -19.44
C ARG A 14 15.15 34.84 -17.96
N SER A 15 15.63 35.98 -17.45
CA SER A 15 15.87 36.17 -16.03
C SER A 15 14.51 36.17 -15.33
N LEU A 16 14.18 35.08 -14.63
CA LEU A 16 13.01 35.03 -13.76
C LEU A 16 13.13 36.14 -12.71
N SER A 17 12.21 37.09 -12.72
CA SER A 17 12.21 38.12 -11.69
C SER A 17 11.90 37.48 -10.32
N ARG A 18 12.42 38.03 -9.23
CA ARG A 18 12.12 37.54 -7.86
C ARG A 18 10.62 37.43 -7.60
N ARG A 19 9.82 38.32 -8.19
CA ARG A 19 8.35 38.34 -8.06
C ARG A 19 7.69 37.24 -8.88
N GLU A 20 8.19 36.92 -10.07
CA GLU A 20 7.75 35.75 -10.85
C GLU A 20 8.21 34.43 -10.23
N PHE A 21 9.41 34.36 -9.67
CA PHE A 21 9.89 33.21 -8.92
C PHE A 21 9.02 32.96 -7.69
N ILE A 22 8.74 33.99 -6.87
CA ILE A 22 7.86 33.86 -5.71
C ILE A 22 6.43 33.54 -6.16
N GLY A 23 5.91 34.17 -7.22
CA GLY A 23 4.58 33.89 -7.75
C GLY A 23 4.41 32.46 -8.29
N GLN A 24 5.38 31.97 -9.06
CA GLN A 24 5.38 30.60 -9.59
C GLN A 24 5.68 29.56 -8.51
N ALA A 25 6.59 29.85 -7.58
CA ALA A 25 6.87 29.01 -6.42
C ALA A 25 5.65 28.91 -5.50
N SER A 26 4.84 29.96 -5.36
CA SER A 26 3.60 29.93 -4.58
C SER A 26 2.55 28.99 -5.19
N CYS A 27 2.33 29.07 -6.51
CA CYS A 27 1.37 28.20 -7.20
C CYS A 27 1.84 26.74 -7.27
N ALA A 28 3.15 26.51 -7.43
CA ALA A 28 3.73 25.17 -7.33
C ALA A 28 3.73 24.65 -5.88
N ALA A 29 3.91 25.52 -4.89
CA ALA A 29 3.90 25.15 -3.47
C ALA A 29 2.52 24.71 -3.01
N VAL A 30 1.42 25.34 -3.42
CA VAL A 30 0.07 24.94 -2.98
C VAL A 30 -0.31 23.52 -3.46
N GLY A 31 0.15 23.09 -4.63
CA GLY A 31 -0.03 21.70 -5.09
C GLY A 31 0.92 20.70 -4.43
N SER A 32 2.07 21.17 -3.95
CA SER A 32 3.14 20.34 -3.39
C SER A 32 3.16 20.34 -1.86
N THR A 33 2.44 21.23 -1.19
CA THR A 33 2.42 21.38 0.28
C THR A 33 1.90 20.12 0.95
N ALA A 34 0.91 19.44 0.39
CA ALA A 34 0.42 18.17 0.93
C ALA A 34 1.51 17.08 0.87
N LEU A 35 2.24 16.98 -0.24
CA LEU A 35 3.31 16.00 -0.44
C LEU A 35 4.54 16.33 0.43
N PHE A 36 4.98 17.59 0.46
CA PHE A 36 6.10 18.03 1.30
C PHE A 36 5.76 17.98 2.78
N SER A 37 4.53 18.33 3.18
CA SER A 37 4.11 18.20 4.58
C SER A 37 4.04 16.73 4.97
N THR A 38 3.55 15.84 4.11
CA THR A 38 3.53 14.40 4.38
C THR A 38 4.96 13.85 4.49
N LEU A 39 5.84 14.16 3.55
CA LEU A 39 7.24 13.74 3.57
C LEU A 39 7.98 14.26 4.81
N LEU A 40 7.82 15.55 5.10
CA LEU A 40 8.41 16.18 6.28
C LEU A 40 7.83 15.57 7.55
N ASN A 41 6.52 15.34 7.64
CA ASN A 41 5.89 14.67 8.78
C ASN A 41 6.40 13.24 8.94
N LEU A 42 6.64 12.48 7.86
CA LEU A 42 7.20 11.13 7.93
C LEU A 42 8.67 11.15 8.41
N MET A 43 9.48 12.06 7.88
CA MET A 43 10.88 12.23 8.32
C MET A 43 10.99 12.75 9.75
N LEU A 44 10.14 13.71 10.12
CA LEU A 44 10.02 14.22 11.48
C LEU A 44 9.51 13.13 12.42
N THR A 45 8.54 12.31 12.01
CA THR A 45 8.07 11.17 12.81
C THR A 45 9.20 10.16 13.01
N SER A 46 9.95 9.82 11.96
CA SER A 46 11.10 8.91 12.06
C SER A 46 12.17 9.44 13.02
N SER A 47 12.54 10.71 12.90
CA SER A 47 13.51 11.36 13.79
C SER A 47 12.98 11.59 15.21
N ALA A 48 11.70 11.90 15.38
CA ALA A 48 11.03 12.10 16.67
C ALA A 48 10.79 10.78 17.42
N VAL A 49 10.49 9.69 16.70
CA VAL A 49 10.45 8.34 17.27
C VAL A 49 11.87 7.90 17.67
N ALA A 50 12.90 8.29 16.90
CA ALA A 50 14.30 8.10 17.29
C ALA A 50 14.74 9.00 18.47
N GLN A 51 14.11 10.18 18.65
CA GLN A 51 14.39 11.15 19.71
C GLN A 51 13.14 11.44 20.56
N SER A 52 12.58 10.43 21.24
CA SER A 52 11.71 10.57 22.44
C SER A 52 10.75 11.78 22.47
N ALA A 53 10.13 12.16 21.35
CA ALA A 53 9.13 13.24 21.34
C ALA A 53 7.77 12.64 21.72
N PRO A 54 6.81 13.45 22.23
CA PRO A 54 5.49 12.95 22.59
C PRO A 54 4.80 12.38 21.33
N GLY A 55 4.84 11.06 21.23
CA GLY A 55 4.42 10.29 20.06
C GLY A 55 2.92 10.32 19.87
N PHE A 56 2.49 9.86 18.69
CA PHE A 56 1.10 9.46 18.45
C PHE A 56 0.65 8.49 19.55
N ASN A 57 -0.34 8.88 20.34
CA ASN A 57 -0.85 8.08 21.46
C ASN A 57 -1.66 6.85 21.00
N ASP A 58 -1.81 6.65 19.68
CA ASP A 58 -2.62 5.59 19.11
C ASP A 58 -1.89 4.77 18.04
N TYR A 59 -2.20 3.49 17.99
CA TYR A 59 -1.69 2.57 16.98
C TYR A 59 -2.37 2.84 15.64
N LYS A 60 -1.58 3.01 14.58
CA LYS A 60 -2.05 3.13 13.20
C LYS A 60 -1.48 1.98 12.37
N ALA A 61 -2.34 1.33 11.59
CA ALA A 61 -1.93 0.35 10.60
C ALA A 61 -2.64 0.64 9.27
N LEU A 62 -1.90 0.47 8.17
CA LEU A 62 -2.47 0.51 6.82
C LEU A 62 -2.62 -0.91 6.30
N ILE A 63 -3.83 -1.29 5.91
CA ILE A 63 -4.13 -2.58 5.29
C ILE A 63 -4.51 -2.31 3.84
N CYS A 64 -3.80 -2.93 2.91
CA CYS A 64 -4.06 -2.82 1.49
C CYS A 64 -4.68 -4.13 0.98
N LEU A 65 -5.97 -4.10 0.68
CA LEU A 65 -6.64 -5.16 -0.07
C LEU A 65 -6.56 -4.83 -1.55
N PHE A 66 -5.71 -5.56 -2.28
CA PHE A 66 -5.57 -5.37 -3.72
C PHE A 66 -6.31 -6.49 -4.46
N LEU A 67 -7.25 -6.10 -5.33
CA LEU A 67 -8.09 -7.00 -6.09
C LEU A 67 -7.70 -6.95 -7.58
N PRO A 68 -6.67 -7.70 -8.02
CA PRO A 68 -6.18 -7.66 -9.40
C PRO A 68 -7.23 -8.23 -10.37
N GLY A 69 -8.08 -7.36 -10.91
CA GLY A 69 -9.19 -7.74 -11.80
C GLY A 69 -10.40 -8.36 -11.08
N GLY A 70 -10.38 -8.45 -9.74
CA GLY A 70 -11.45 -9.04 -8.94
C GLY A 70 -12.57 -8.08 -8.53
N ASN A 71 -12.49 -6.81 -8.93
CA ASN A 71 -13.52 -5.81 -8.64
C ASN A 71 -13.89 -5.03 -9.90
N ASP A 72 -15.13 -5.20 -10.35
CA ASP A 72 -15.73 -4.31 -11.34
C ASP A 72 -16.24 -3.05 -10.64
N SER A 73 -15.37 -2.03 -10.55
CA SER A 73 -15.69 -0.78 -9.85
C SER A 73 -16.92 -0.04 -10.42
N PHE A 74 -17.25 -0.25 -11.70
CA PHE A 74 -18.43 0.36 -12.33
C PHE A 74 -19.72 -0.28 -11.83
N ASN A 75 -19.69 -1.55 -11.40
CA ASN A 75 -20.84 -2.23 -10.78
C ASN A 75 -20.79 -2.17 -9.25
N LEU A 76 -19.66 -1.77 -8.64
CA LEU A 76 -19.56 -1.58 -7.19
C LEU A 76 -20.19 -0.25 -6.73
N LEU A 77 -19.87 0.86 -7.40
CA LEU A 77 -20.38 2.20 -7.09
C LEU A 77 -21.04 2.80 -8.33
N VAL A 78 -22.35 2.90 -8.31
CA VAL A 78 -23.18 3.23 -9.48
C VAL A 78 -23.90 4.55 -9.26
N PRO A 79 -23.95 5.46 -10.26
CA PRO A 79 -24.81 6.63 -10.18
C PRO A 79 -26.28 6.21 -10.16
N ARG A 80 -27.08 6.88 -9.33
CA ARG A 80 -28.51 6.61 -9.14
C ARG A 80 -29.42 7.72 -9.62
N ASP A 81 -28.89 8.92 -9.88
CA ASP A 81 -29.72 9.97 -10.47
C ASP A 81 -30.09 9.59 -11.92
N PRO A 82 -31.26 9.99 -12.43
CA PRO A 82 -31.78 9.47 -13.70
C PRO A 82 -30.87 9.71 -14.91
N ALA A 83 -30.19 10.86 -14.97
CA ALA A 83 -29.35 11.23 -16.10
C ALA A 83 -28.05 10.43 -16.10
N SER A 84 -27.31 10.40 -14.99
CA SER A 84 -26.06 9.66 -14.90
C SER A 84 -26.27 8.15 -14.88
N TYR A 85 -27.40 7.65 -14.35
CA TYR A 85 -27.76 6.24 -14.47
C TYR A 85 -28.03 5.84 -15.94
N ALA A 86 -28.73 6.67 -16.71
CA ALA A 86 -28.99 6.40 -18.13
C ALA A 86 -27.67 6.32 -18.94
N GLU A 87 -26.71 7.20 -18.65
CA GLU A 87 -25.37 7.14 -19.24
C GLU A 87 -24.63 5.86 -18.85
N TYR A 88 -24.62 5.50 -17.56
CA TYR A 88 -24.07 4.24 -17.06
C TYR A 88 -24.69 3.04 -17.79
N ALA A 89 -26.02 2.96 -17.88
CA ALA A 89 -26.72 1.86 -18.53
C ALA A 89 -26.40 1.78 -20.04
N THR A 90 -26.23 2.93 -20.70
CA THR A 90 -25.83 2.98 -22.11
C THR A 90 -24.42 2.43 -22.33
N ILE A 91 -23.47 2.80 -21.46
CA ILE A 91 -22.08 2.36 -21.55
C ILE A 91 -21.94 0.87 -21.19
N ARG A 92 -22.72 0.40 -20.21
CA ARG A 92 -22.61 -0.94 -19.63
C ARG A 92 -23.47 -2.00 -20.30
N THR A 93 -24.45 -1.59 -21.11
CA THR A 93 -25.31 -2.48 -21.89
C THR A 93 -25.96 -3.56 -21.01
N ASP A 94 -25.79 -4.84 -21.35
CA ASP A 94 -26.22 -6.03 -20.64
C ASP A 94 -25.55 -6.26 -19.28
N LEU A 95 -24.44 -5.58 -18.98
CA LEU A 95 -23.77 -5.63 -17.68
C LEU A 95 -24.28 -4.56 -16.69
N ALA A 96 -25.24 -3.73 -17.10
CA ALA A 96 -25.82 -2.70 -16.25
C ALA A 96 -26.72 -3.31 -15.16
N LEU A 97 -26.52 -2.88 -13.92
CA LEU A 97 -27.41 -3.25 -12.82
C LEU A 97 -28.72 -2.46 -12.90
N ALA A 98 -29.85 -3.11 -12.63
CA ALA A 98 -31.14 -2.43 -12.55
C ALA A 98 -31.12 -1.34 -11.47
N GLN A 99 -31.52 -0.11 -11.82
CA GLN A 99 -31.49 1.04 -10.90
C GLN A 99 -32.19 0.77 -9.56
N ALA A 100 -33.27 -0.01 -9.59
CA ALA A 100 -34.06 -0.35 -8.42
C ALA A 100 -33.40 -1.38 -7.49
N SER A 101 -32.41 -2.16 -7.96
CA SER A 101 -31.68 -3.11 -7.11
C SER A 101 -30.54 -2.47 -6.33
N LEU A 102 -30.09 -1.27 -6.75
CA LEU A 102 -28.97 -0.57 -6.13
C LEU A 102 -29.30 -0.12 -4.69
N LEU A 103 -28.40 -0.42 -3.76
CA LEU A 103 -28.51 0.02 -2.37
C LEU A 103 -28.10 1.50 -2.28
N PRO A 104 -28.95 2.43 -1.80
CA PRO A 104 -28.64 3.85 -1.76
C PRO A 104 -27.44 4.18 -0.88
N LEU A 105 -26.65 5.17 -1.28
CA LEU A 105 -25.69 5.88 -0.43
C LEU A 105 -26.14 7.32 -0.22
N ASN A 106 -25.83 7.89 0.95
CA ASN A 106 -26.16 9.28 1.33
C ASN A 106 -24.90 10.14 1.57
N PRO A 107 -24.09 10.43 0.53
CA PRO A 107 -22.90 11.27 0.67
C PRO A 107 -23.25 12.72 1.01
N LEU A 108 -22.51 13.29 1.97
CA LEU A 108 -22.72 14.67 2.43
C LEU A 108 -22.06 15.74 1.54
N ASN A 109 -21.17 15.33 0.63
CA ASN A 109 -20.26 16.22 -0.10
C ASN A 109 -20.43 16.16 -1.63
N THR A 110 -21.51 15.55 -2.14
CA THR A 110 -21.77 15.45 -3.59
C THR A 110 -23.17 15.99 -3.94
N PRO A 111 -23.42 17.30 -3.76
CA PRO A 111 -24.74 17.88 -3.98
C PRO A 111 -25.24 17.60 -5.41
N GLY A 112 -26.48 17.13 -5.52
CA GLY A 112 -27.13 16.82 -6.80
C GLY A 112 -26.70 15.51 -7.46
N ARG A 113 -25.76 14.76 -6.87
CA ARG A 113 -25.39 13.41 -7.32
C ARG A 113 -25.90 12.37 -6.35
N GLN A 114 -26.51 11.32 -6.88
CA GLN A 114 -26.97 10.18 -6.09
C GLN A 114 -26.14 8.97 -6.48
N PHE A 115 -25.76 8.18 -5.50
CA PHE A 115 -25.01 6.95 -5.72
C PHE A 115 -25.69 5.77 -5.04
N GLY A 116 -25.38 4.58 -5.50
CA GLY A 116 -25.69 3.34 -4.81
C GLY A 116 -24.60 2.32 -5.02
N VAL A 117 -24.61 1.30 -4.16
CA VAL A 117 -23.71 0.17 -4.27
C VAL A 117 -24.43 -1.07 -4.78
N HIS A 118 -23.64 -2.03 -5.27
CA HIS A 118 -24.11 -3.35 -5.68
C HIS A 118 -25.02 -3.99 -4.61
N PRO A 119 -26.10 -4.71 -4.99
CA PRO A 119 -26.99 -5.39 -4.03
C PRO A 119 -26.25 -6.33 -3.05
N GLY A 120 -25.24 -7.04 -3.54
CA GLY A 120 -24.37 -7.91 -2.75
C GLY A 120 -23.35 -7.19 -1.84
N ALA A 121 -23.36 -5.86 -1.78
CA ALA A 121 -22.43 -5.05 -1.00
C ALA A 121 -23.12 -4.32 0.18
N ALA A 122 -24.13 -4.96 0.78
CA ALA A 122 -24.91 -4.38 1.88
C ALA A 122 -24.04 -3.98 3.09
N GLU A 123 -23.02 -4.75 3.40
CA GLU A 123 -22.08 -4.45 4.48
C GLU A 123 -21.22 -3.21 4.17
N LEU A 124 -20.85 -2.99 2.90
CA LEU A 124 -20.14 -1.78 2.48
C LEU A 124 -21.06 -0.56 2.55
N GLN A 125 -22.32 -0.69 2.16
CA GLN A 125 -23.33 0.35 2.34
C GLN A 125 -23.43 0.73 3.83
N GLN A 126 -23.59 -0.25 4.71
CA GLN A 126 -23.67 -0.01 6.16
C GLN A 126 -22.40 0.66 6.71
N LEU A 127 -21.22 0.28 6.25
CA LEU A 127 -19.98 0.95 6.68
C LEU A 127 -19.94 2.41 6.22
N PHE A 128 -20.43 2.72 5.01
CA PHE A 128 -20.49 4.09 4.51
C PHE A 128 -21.47 4.93 5.33
N GLU A 129 -22.70 4.44 5.52
CA GLU A 129 -23.75 5.14 6.27
C GLU A 129 -23.39 5.32 7.76
N ASN A 130 -22.54 4.45 8.31
CA ASN A 130 -22.00 4.59 9.66
C ASN A 130 -20.71 5.44 9.73
N GLU A 131 -20.35 6.15 8.67
CA GLU A 131 -19.15 7.02 8.59
C GLU A 131 -17.81 6.26 8.77
N ARG A 132 -17.78 4.97 8.43
CA ARG A 132 -16.60 4.09 8.55
C ARG A 132 -16.00 3.67 7.22
N LEU A 133 -16.58 4.09 6.11
CA LEU A 133 -16.08 3.87 4.75
C LEU A 133 -16.19 5.16 3.94
N ALA A 134 -15.19 5.44 3.11
CA ALA A 134 -15.24 6.51 2.13
C ALA A 134 -14.92 5.94 0.74
N PHE A 135 -15.69 6.37 -0.27
CA PHE A 135 -15.37 6.11 -1.67
C PHE A 135 -14.57 7.26 -2.24
N ILE A 136 -13.50 6.93 -2.97
CA ILE A 136 -12.76 7.90 -3.78
C ILE A 136 -13.00 7.53 -5.23
N ALA A 137 -13.84 8.32 -5.90
CA ALA A 137 -14.20 8.12 -7.30
C ALA A 137 -13.31 8.95 -8.23
N ASN A 138 -13.33 8.62 -9.53
CA ASN A 138 -12.59 9.33 -10.57
C ASN A 138 -11.07 9.39 -10.30
N VAL A 139 -10.50 8.26 -9.88
CA VAL A 139 -9.06 8.12 -9.64
C VAL A 139 -8.43 7.32 -10.77
N GLY A 140 -7.26 7.76 -11.22
CA GLY A 140 -6.46 7.07 -12.22
C GLY A 140 -5.04 7.61 -12.24
N SER A 141 -4.15 6.87 -12.91
CA SER A 141 -2.75 7.28 -13.10
C SER A 141 -2.68 8.50 -14.01
N LEU A 142 -2.09 9.60 -13.53
CA LEU A 142 -1.84 10.81 -14.30
C LEU A 142 -0.42 11.30 -14.01
N VAL A 143 0.33 11.63 -15.06
CA VAL A 143 1.64 12.30 -14.94
C VAL A 143 1.44 13.80 -14.64
N ARG A 144 0.38 14.38 -15.21
CA ARG A 144 -0.05 15.77 -15.05
C ARG A 144 -1.55 15.86 -15.32
N PRO A 145 -2.20 17.00 -15.00
CA PRO A 145 -3.52 17.29 -15.55
C PRO A 145 -3.49 17.19 -17.08
N THR A 146 -4.36 16.35 -17.66
CA THR A 146 -4.35 15.98 -19.09
C THR A 146 -5.69 16.32 -19.72
N SER A 147 -5.66 17.05 -20.83
CA SER A 147 -6.86 17.33 -21.65
C SER A 147 -7.12 16.20 -22.65
N VAL A 148 -8.31 16.17 -23.26
CA VAL A 148 -8.61 15.22 -24.36
C VAL A 148 -7.67 15.44 -25.56
N ALA A 149 -7.28 16.68 -25.85
CA ALA A 149 -6.33 16.99 -26.91
C ALA A 149 -4.90 16.50 -26.57
N ASP A 150 -4.47 16.67 -25.32
CA ASP A 150 -3.19 16.16 -24.81
C ASP A 150 -3.18 14.62 -24.90
N PHE A 151 -4.28 13.99 -24.51
CA PHE A 151 -4.47 12.54 -24.62
C PHE A 151 -4.36 12.05 -26.07
N ASN A 152 -5.13 12.66 -26.99
CA ASN A 152 -5.12 12.27 -28.40
C ASN A 152 -3.78 12.53 -29.10
N SER A 153 -2.98 13.47 -28.60
CA SER A 153 -1.63 13.75 -29.12
C SER A 153 -0.52 12.93 -28.44
N GLY A 154 -0.84 12.13 -27.41
CA GLY A 154 0.14 11.34 -26.68
C GLY A 154 1.06 12.16 -25.77
N LEU A 155 0.68 13.39 -25.43
CA LEU A 155 1.54 14.31 -24.69
C LEU A 155 1.61 13.95 -23.20
N ALA A 156 2.79 13.51 -22.76
CA ALA A 156 3.11 13.25 -21.34
C ALA A 156 2.06 12.38 -20.63
N LEU A 157 1.69 11.28 -21.29
CA LEU A 157 0.76 10.30 -20.74
C LEU A 157 1.49 9.27 -19.88
N PRO A 158 0.77 8.58 -18.96
CA PRO A 158 1.32 7.43 -18.27
C PRO A 158 1.87 6.40 -19.24
N TYR A 159 2.91 5.69 -18.83
CA TYR A 159 3.46 4.61 -19.62
C TYR A 159 2.42 3.50 -19.80
N GLY A 160 2.32 2.91 -21.00
CA GLY A 160 1.42 1.77 -21.23
C GLY A 160 -0.05 2.07 -20.96
N VAL A 161 -0.57 3.24 -21.39
CA VAL A 161 -2.03 3.49 -21.36
C VAL A 161 -2.77 2.29 -21.97
N PHE A 162 -3.86 1.86 -21.34
CA PHE A 162 -4.64 0.64 -21.65
C PHE A 162 -4.00 -0.71 -21.29
N SER A 163 -2.75 -0.74 -20.82
CA SER A 163 -2.15 -1.96 -20.28
C SER A 163 -2.55 -2.14 -18.82
N HIS A 164 -3.23 -3.25 -18.53
CA HIS A 164 -3.63 -3.58 -17.15
C HIS A 164 -2.42 -3.78 -16.25
N SER A 165 -1.36 -4.46 -16.71
CA SER A 165 -0.17 -4.72 -15.89
C SER A 165 0.59 -3.44 -15.59
N ASP A 166 0.75 -2.54 -16.57
CA ASP A 166 1.42 -1.25 -16.35
C ASP A 166 0.60 -0.40 -15.37
N GLN A 167 -0.73 -0.33 -15.50
CA GLN A 167 -1.55 0.42 -14.56
C GLN A 167 -1.49 -0.17 -13.13
N GLN A 168 -1.50 -1.49 -12.98
CA GLN A 168 -1.31 -2.12 -11.67
C GLN A 168 0.05 -1.79 -11.05
N GLU A 169 1.12 -1.74 -11.86
CA GLU A 169 2.45 -1.32 -11.42
C GLU A 169 2.42 0.12 -10.91
N GLN A 170 1.78 1.03 -11.65
CA GLN A 170 1.69 2.45 -11.31
C GLN A 170 0.92 2.71 -10.01
N TRP A 171 -0.14 1.94 -9.75
CA TRP A 171 -0.86 2.03 -8.47
C TRP A 171 -0.02 1.60 -7.26
N GLN A 172 0.90 0.65 -7.47
CA GLN A 172 1.79 0.15 -6.42
C GLN A 172 3.07 0.99 -6.27
N SER A 173 3.56 1.57 -7.36
CA SER A 173 4.77 2.40 -7.38
C SER A 173 4.49 3.88 -7.13
N SER A 174 3.27 4.35 -7.43
CA SER A 174 2.90 5.77 -7.57
C SER A 174 3.77 6.55 -8.56
N LEU A 175 4.35 5.87 -9.54
CA LEU A 175 5.16 6.47 -10.62
C LEU A 175 4.50 6.13 -11.97
N PRO A 176 3.67 7.03 -12.53
CA PRO A 176 2.90 6.77 -13.74
C PRO A 176 3.73 6.85 -15.04
N ASP A 177 4.87 7.52 -15.02
CA ASP A 177 5.71 7.84 -16.18
C ASP A 177 6.94 6.93 -16.33
N THR A 178 7.28 6.14 -15.31
CA THR A 178 8.47 5.28 -15.29
C THR A 178 8.16 3.93 -14.65
N ARG A 179 8.92 2.90 -15.04
CA ARG A 179 8.90 1.61 -14.36
C ARG A 179 9.80 1.63 -13.14
N SER A 180 9.34 1.05 -12.05
CA SER A 180 10.06 1.06 -10.79
C SER A 180 9.91 -0.30 -10.10
N GLY A 181 11.04 -0.88 -9.69
CA GLY A 181 11.05 -2.04 -8.80
C GLY A 181 10.71 -1.71 -7.35
N LEU A 182 10.40 -0.44 -7.05
CA LEU A 182 10.09 0.06 -5.72
C LEU A 182 8.64 0.53 -5.62
N GLY A 183 7.94 0.04 -4.60
CA GLY A 183 6.58 0.46 -4.25
C GLY A 183 6.56 1.63 -3.29
N TRP A 184 5.44 2.36 -3.26
CA TRP A 184 5.34 3.54 -2.41
C TRP A 184 5.27 3.22 -0.91
N ALA A 185 4.68 2.08 -0.50
CA ALA A 185 4.74 1.66 0.92
C ALA A 185 6.13 1.17 1.32
N GLY A 186 6.86 0.53 0.40
CA GLY A 186 8.28 0.22 0.60
C GLY A 186 9.13 1.48 0.85
N ARG A 187 8.98 2.49 0.00
CA ARG A 187 9.68 3.79 0.19
C ARG A 187 9.23 4.52 1.45
N ALA A 188 7.95 4.45 1.82
CA ALA A 188 7.47 4.98 3.08
C ALA A 188 8.09 4.25 4.28
N ALA A 189 8.25 2.94 4.19
CA ALA A 189 8.90 2.14 5.22
C ALA A 189 10.40 2.43 5.32
N ASP A 190 11.11 2.70 4.21
CA ASP A 190 12.51 3.14 4.27
C ASP A 190 12.65 4.40 5.13
N LEU A 191 11.75 5.38 4.95
CA LEU A 191 11.73 6.62 5.73
C LEU A 191 11.39 6.38 7.21
N LEU A 192 10.52 5.42 7.50
CA LEU A 192 10.05 5.10 8.85
C LEU A 192 10.83 3.98 9.54
N SER A 193 11.84 3.41 8.88
CA SER A 193 12.56 2.21 9.33
C SER A 193 13.17 2.36 10.73
N GLY A 194 13.59 3.58 11.11
CA GLY A 194 14.07 3.91 12.45
C GLY A 194 13.05 3.64 13.57
N ALA A 195 11.75 3.77 13.29
CA ALA A 195 10.68 3.47 14.24
C ALA A 195 10.54 1.96 14.53
N ASN A 196 11.07 1.12 13.65
CA ASN A 196 11.01 -0.34 13.76
C ASN A 196 12.40 -0.96 14.04
N ALA A 197 13.41 -0.15 14.39
CA ALA A 197 14.81 -0.59 14.49
C ALA A 197 15.07 -1.69 15.54
N ALA A 198 14.19 -1.83 16.53
CA ALA A 198 14.30 -2.85 17.57
C ALA A 198 13.69 -4.21 17.18
N SER A 199 13.07 -4.33 16.01
CA SER A 199 12.37 -5.53 15.57
C SER A 199 13.06 -6.21 14.39
N PRO A 200 13.38 -7.52 14.44
CA PRO A 200 13.77 -8.29 13.27
C PRO A 200 12.62 -8.50 12.26
N VAL A 201 11.36 -8.27 12.64
CA VAL A 201 10.22 -8.33 11.73
C VAL A 201 10.04 -6.99 11.03
N SER A 202 9.98 -7.00 9.70
CA SER A 202 9.73 -5.79 8.90
C SER A 202 8.38 -5.15 9.23
N MET A 203 8.33 -3.82 9.19
CA MET A 203 7.08 -3.06 9.35
C MET A 203 6.11 -3.26 8.18
N ASN A 204 6.61 -3.76 7.04
CA ASN A 204 5.80 -4.16 5.90
C ASN A 204 5.61 -5.67 5.98
N ILE A 205 4.37 -6.13 6.16
CA ILE A 205 4.05 -7.57 6.26
C ILE A 205 3.17 -7.95 5.07
N SER A 206 3.52 -8.99 4.33
CA SER A 206 2.69 -9.50 3.24
C SER A 206 2.09 -10.83 3.62
N ILE A 207 0.76 -10.99 3.48
CA ILE A 207 0.07 -12.27 3.73
C ILE A 207 0.01 -13.14 2.47
N SER A 208 0.37 -12.58 1.31
CA SER A 208 0.15 -13.20 0.01
C SER A 208 1.33 -13.00 -0.93
N GLY A 209 2.52 -13.45 -0.51
CA GLY A 209 3.71 -13.45 -1.35
C GLY A 209 4.33 -12.05 -1.55
N ASN A 210 5.36 -11.98 -2.40
CA ASN A 210 6.03 -10.71 -2.68
C ASN A 210 5.17 -9.84 -3.61
N ASN A 211 5.13 -8.54 -3.35
CA ASN A 211 4.42 -7.57 -4.18
C ASN A 211 5.25 -6.28 -4.30
N LEU A 212 5.06 -5.56 -5.40
CA LEU A 212 5.81 -4.33 -5.67
C LEU A 212 5.52 -3.27 -4.60
N PHE A 213 4.25 -3.12 -4.20
CA PHE A 213 3.77 -2.11 -3.26
C PHE A 213 4.64 -1.97 -2.01
N GLN A 214 5.11 -3.08 -1.45
CA GLN A 214 5.85 -3.12 -0.18
C GLN A 214 7.38 -3.14 -0.33
N VAL A 215 7.93 -3.20 -1.54
CA VAL A 215 9.39 -3.25 -1.78
C VAL A 215 9.99 -1.86 -1.69
N GLY A 216 10.88 -1.66 -0.71
CA GLY A 216 11.69 -0.44 -0.54
C GLY A 216 13.12 -0.63 -1.07
N ASN A 217 13.91 0.43 -0.96
CA ASN A 217 15.34 0.41 -1.27
C ASN A 217 16.15 -0.36 -0.20
N SER A 218 15.70 -0.34 1.06
CA SER A 218 16.39 -0.99 2.17
C SER A 218 15.47 -1.86 3.02
N VAL A 219 14.19 -1.51 3.12
CA VAL A 219 13.17 -2.33 3.76
C VAL A 219 12.66 -3.39 2.79
N VAL A 220 12.80 -4.65 3.20
CA VAL A 220 12.21 -5.82 2.54
C VAL A 220 10.96 -6.23 3.31
N PRO A 221 9.83 -6.54 2.65
CA PRO A 221 8.63 -7.01 3.34
C PRO A 221 8.86 -8.37 4.01
N TYR A 222 8.24 -8.57 5.16
CA TYR A 222 8.17 -9.87 5.83
C TYR A 222 6.97 -10.65 5.29
N THR A 223 7.24 -11.71 4.55
CA THR A 223 6.21 -12.50 3.86
C THR A 223 5.78 -13.69 4.71
N VAL A 224 4.47 -13.80 4.92
CA VAL A 224 3.78 -14.87 5.65
C VAL A 224 2.63 -15.40 4.81
N ASN A 225 1.94 -16.42 5.30
CA ASN A 225 0.71 -16.93 4.70
C ASN A 225 -0.46 -16.83 5.69
N SER A 226 -1.65 -17.29 5.28
CA SER A 226 -2.85 -17.29 6.12
C SER A 226 -2.73 -18.13 7.41
N ASN A 227 -1.76 -19.04 7.48
CA ASN A 227 -1.45 -19.85 8.66
C ASN A 227 -0.33 -19.24 9.52
N GLY A 228 0.28 -18.13 9.09
CA GLY A 228 1.39 -17.47 9.78
C GLY A 228 2.72 -17.54 9.02
N ALA A 229 3.82 -17.34 9.75
CA ALA A 229 5.15 -17.37 9.16
C ALA A 229 5.57 -18.82 8.86
N PRO A 230 6.16 -19.11 7.69
CA PRO A 230 6.67 -20.44 7.37
C PRO A 230 7.86 -20.79 8.28
N ALA A 231 7.74 -21.88 9.02
CA ALA A 231 8.79 -22.39 9.90
C ALA A 231 9.93 -23.07 9.12
N LEU A 232 11.12 -23.13 9.73
CA LEU A 232 12.20 -23.97 9.24
C LEU A 232 11.89 -25.44 9.59
N HIS A 233 11.61 -26.25 8.59
CA HIS A 233 11.19 -27.65 8.80
C HIS A 233 12.24 -28.46 9.57
N GLY A 234 11.84 -29.05 10.70
CA GLY A 234 12.69 -29.91 11.54
C GLY A 234 13.71 -29.14 12.40
N TYR A 235 13.58 -27.82 12.50
CA TYR A 235 14.38 -27.00 13.41
C TYR A 235 13.92 -27.13 14.86
N ASP A 236 12.60 -27.22 15.07
CA ASP A 236 11.93 -27.33 16.36
C ASP A 236 11.10 -28.63 16.49
N GLY A 237 10.52 -28.85 17.67
CA GLY A 237 9.62 -29.97 17.98
C GLY A 237 10.29 -31.18 18.66
N ASP A 238 9.47 -32.05 19.25
CA ASP A 238 9.90 -33.14 20.13
C ASP A 238 10.20 -34.46 19.43
N TRP A 239 10.17 -34.50 18.09
CA TRP A 239 10.58 -35.69 17.35
C TRP A 239 12.07 -35.97 17.59
N ASP A 240 12.44 -37.23 17.84
CA ASP A 240 13.73 -37.67 18.39
C ASP A 240 14.99 -36.99 17.79
N PHE A 241 14.98 -36.63 16.51
CA PHE A 241 16.14 -36.04 15.83
C PHE A 241 16.11 -34.51 15.72
N ASN A 242 14.98 -33.85 16.00
CA ASN A 242 14.83 -32.40 15.82
C ASN A 242 15.67 -31.59 16.81
N PRO A 243 15.75 -31.92 18.12
CA PRO A 243 16.62 -31.19 19.04
C PRO A 243 18.10 -31.21 18.61
N ALA A 244 18.59 -32.37 18.17
CA ALA A 244 19.96 -32.52 17.66
C ALA A 244 20.16 -31.74 16.35
N ARG A 245 19.16 -31.74 15.46
CA ARG A 245 19.20 -31.00 14.19
C ARG A 245 19.19 -29.49 14.41
N GLY A 246 18.33 -28.99 15.29
CA GLY A 246 18.25 -27.58 15.68
C GLY A 246 19.59 -27.10 16.25
N ALA A 247 20.17 -27.85 17.19
CA ALA A 247 21.48 -27.53 17.77
C ALA A 247 22.61 -27.52 16.71
N ALA A 248 22.59 -28.45 15.75
CA ALA A 248 23.55 -28.47 14.65
C ALA A 248 23.40 -27.25 13.72
N ILE A 249 22.16 -26.87 13.38
CA ILE A 249 21.87 -25.65 12.60
C ILE A 249 22.36 -24.42 13.36
N ASP A 250 22.08 -24.31 14.66
CA ASP A 250 22.51 -23.18 15.47
C ASP A 250 24.03 -23.07 15.54
N SER A 251 24.73 -24.20 15.66
CA SER A 251 26.20 -24.27 15.62
C SER A 251 26.76 -23.76 14.29
N GLN A 252 26.19 -24.19 13.16
CA GLN A 252 26.58 -23.69 11.83
C GLN A 252 26.33 -22.19 11.71
N LEU A 253 25.16 -21.70 12.15
CA LEU A 253 24.84 -20.28 12.07
C LEU A 253 25.63 -19.38 13.03
N ALA A 254 26.23 -19.96 14.08
CA ALA A 254 27.09 -19.26 15.03
C ALA A 254 28.59 -19.27 14.63
N ALA A 255 28.98 -20.08 13.65
CA ALA A 255 30.37 -20.18 13.22
C ALA A 255 30.86 -18.87 12.56
N GLU A 256 32.14 -18.57 12.75
CA GLU A 256 32.81 -17.47 12.06
C GLU A 256 33.26 -17.91 10.66
N TYR A 257 32.77 -17.21 9.64
CA TYR A 257 33.09 -17.48 8.24
C TYR A 257 33.95 -16.39 7.63
N ALA A 258 35.04 -16.79 6.97
CA ALA A 258 35.91 -15.88 6.24
C ALA A 258 35.23 -15.33 4.98
N HIS A 259 34.50 -16.17 4.24
CA HIS A 259 33.89 -15.79 2.97
C HIS A 259 32.65 -14.91 3.17
N VAL A 260 32.54 -13.84 2.37
CA VAL A 260 31.45 -12.85 2.50
C VAL A 260 30.06 -13.45 2.29
N MET A 261 29.92 -14.42 1.38
CA MET A 261 28.63 -15.07 1.13
C MET A 261 28.21 -15.97 2.28
N GLU A 262 29.14 -16.71 2.89
CA GLU A 262 28.85 -17.59 4.02
C GLU A 262 28.42 -16.76 5.24
N ARG A 263 29.15 -15.68 5.53
CA ARG A 263 28.80 -14.73 6.59
C ARG A 263 27.45 -14.07 6.36
N THR A 264 27.15 -13.69 5.11
CA THR A 264 25.87 -13.09 4.75
C THR A 264 24.73 -14.10 4.86
N TYR A 265 24.94 -15.33 4.39
CA TYR A 265 23.98 -16.42 4.51
C TYR A 265 23.66 -16.74 5.98
N ALA A 266 24.70 -16.91 6.82
CA ALA A 266 24.53 -17.19 8.25
C ALA A 266 23.75 -16.05 8.94
N ARG A 267 24.11 -14.79 8.67
CA ARG A 267 23.40 -13.61 9.19
C ARG A 267 21.93 -13.58 8.75
N MET A 268 21.65 -13.78 7.46
CA MET A 268 20.28 -13.76 6.93
C MET A 268 19.44 -14.89 7.51
N LYS A 269 20.02 -16.09 7.66
CA LYS A 269 19.33 -17.24 8.25
C LYS A 269 19.05 -17.04 9.74
N ARG A 270 20.01 -16.53 10.51
CA ARG A 270 19.79 -16.17 11.92
C ARG A 270 18.69 -15.13 12.05
N GLY A 271 18.75 -14.05 11.26
CA GLY A 271 17.71 -13.02 11.25
C GLY A 271 16.32 -13.57 10.86
N ALA A 272 16.25 -14.54 9.95
CA ALA A 272 14.98 -15.19 9.60
C ALA A 272 14.41 -16.03 10.75
N LEU A 273 15.26 -16.73 11.52
CA LEU A 273 14.84 -17.48 12.72
C LEU A 273 14.36 -16.52 13.83
N ASP A 274 15.09 -15.43 14.07
CA ASP A 274 14.71 -14.42 15.06
C ASP A 274 13.38 -13.74 14.70
N ALA A 275 13.20 -13.38 13.42
CA ALA A 275 11.95 -12.81 12.91
C ALA A 275 10.79 -13.81 13.01
N TYR A 276 11.02 -15.10 12.69
CA TYR A 276 10.02 -16.15 12.86
C TYR A 276 9.59 -16.30 14.32
N ALA A 277 10.55 -16.38 15.25
CA ALA A 277 10.26 -16.53 16.67
C ALA A 277 9.42 -15.35 17.20
N GLN A 278 9.81 -14.11 16.87
CA GLN A 278 9.06 -12.93 17.28
C GLN A 278 7.66 -12.87 16.65
N TYR A 279 7.54 -13.14 15.34
CA TYR A 279 6.26 -13.14 14.65
C TYR A 279 5.30 -14.21 15.17
N SER A 280 5.80 -15.43 15.36
CA SER A 280 5.03 -16.57 15.88
C SER A 280 4.50 -16.25 17.28
N ALA A 281 5.36 -15.76 18.18
CA ALA A 281 4.96 -15.34 19.51
C ALA A 281 3.91 -14.21 19.48
N ALA A 282 4.08 -13.22 18.60
CA ALA A 282 3.15 -12.11 18.47
C ALA A 282 1.76 -12.53 17.98
N THR A 283 1.71 -13.46 17.03
CA THR A 283 0.45 -13.86 16.38
C THR A 283 -0.27 -15.02 17.07
N ALA A 284 0.32 -15.57 18.13
CA ALA A 284 -0.32 -16.52 19.03
C ALA A 284 -1.34 -15.87 19.99
N VAL A 285 -1.37 -14.53 20.08
CA VAL A 285 -2.33 -13.80 20.92
C VAL A 285 -3.76 -14.06 20.43
N PRO A 286 -4.70 -14.48 21.30
CA PRO A 286 -6.07 -14.73 20.90
C PRO A 286 -6.76 -13.45 20.43
N LEU A 287 -7.56 -13.57 19.38
CA LEU A 287 -8.42 -12.47 18.92
C LEU A 287 -9.54 -12.20 19.95
N PRO A 288 -10.07 -10.96 19.98
CA PRO A 288 -11.23 -10.64 20.83
C PRO A 288 -12.40 -11.60 20.61
N ALA A 289 -13.14 -11.90 21.68
CA ALA A 289 -14.30 -12.78 21.62
C ALA A 289 -15.36 -12.24 20.65
N GLY A 290 -15.99 -13.14 19.89
CA GLY A 290 -17.04 -12.80 18.92
C GLY A 290 -16.55 -12.36 17.54
N VAL A 291 -15.23 -12.22 17.34
CA VAL A 291 -14.67 -11.99 15.99
C VAL A 291 -14.71 -13.30 15.21
N THR A 292 -15.45 -13.31 14.10
CA THR A 292 -15.51 -14.43 13.15
C THR A 292 -15.00 -13.98 11.78
N PHE A 293 -14.51 -14.93 10.99
CA PHE A 293 -14.10 -14.72 9.62
C PHE A 293 -14.86 -15.70 8.73
N PRO A 294 -15.30 -15.27 7.53
CA PRO A 294 -15.94 -16.19 6.59
C PRO A 294 -14.96 -17.28 6.16
N GLU A 295 -15.49 -18.43 5.76
CA GLU A 295 -14.67 -19.47 5.14
C GLU A 295 -14.04 -18.98 3.83
N GLY A 296 -12.89 -19.57 3.49
CA GLY A 296 -12.14 -19.26 2.28
C GLY A 296 -10.90 -18.42 2.50
N ASP A 297 -10.15 -18.27 1.42
CA ASP A 297 -8.79 -17.72 1.42
C ASP A 297 -8.70 -16.29 1.94
N LEU A 298 -9.65 -15.43 1.57
CA LEU A 298 -9.67 -14.04 2.01
C LEU A 298 -9.98 -13.96 3.51
N GLY A 299 -10.97 -14.72 3.99
CA GLY A 299 -11.31 -14.78 5.42
C GLY A 299 -10.13 -15.27 6.26
N ALA A 300 -9.45 -16.33 5.82
CA ALA A 300 -8.24 -16.83 6.48
C ALA A 300 -7.09 -15.79 6.46
N SER A 301 -6.91 -15.07 5.35
CA SER A 301 -5.90 -14.00 5.26
C SER A 301 -6.23 -12.84 6.21
N LEU A 302 -7.50 -12.42 6.28
CA LEU A 302 -7.97 -11.38 7.21
C LEU A 302 -7.88 -11.81 8.67
N ALA A 303 -8.09 -13.08 8.98
CA ALA A 303 -7.83 -13.63 10.31
C ALA A 303 -6.36 -13.47 10.70
N GLN A 304 -5.44 -13.74 9.78
CA GLN A 304 -4.01 -13.52 10.01
C GLN A 304 -3.67 -12.03 10.17
N VAL A 305 -4.25 -11.15 9.35
CA VAL A 305 -4.14 -9.67 9.52
C VAL A 305 -4.56 -9.25 10.92
N ALA A 306 -5.69 -9.75 11.42
CA ALA A 306 -6.19 -9.45 12.74
C ALA A 306 -5.23 -9.92 13.85
N ARG A 307 -4.61 -11.10 13.70
CA ARG A 307 -3.61 -11.62 14.65
C ARG A 307 -2.37 -10.75 14.70
N VAL A 308 -1.89 -10.28 13.55
CA VAL A 308 -0.77 -9.32 13.46
C VAL A 308 -1.10 -8.03 14.21
N ILE A 309 -2.30 -7.50 14.01
CA ILE A 309 -2.76 -6.27 14.69
C ILE A 309 -2.92 -6.48 16.20
N ALA A 310 -3.37 -7.66 16.64
CA ALA A 310 -3.47 -8.01 18.06
C ALA A 310 -2.07 -8.15 18.70
N GLY A 311 -1.12 -8.76 17.98
CA GLY A 311 0.27 -9.00 18.38
C GLY A 311 1.20 -7.79 18.29
N ARG A 312 0.71 -6.62 17.88
CA ARG A 312 1.50 -5.41 17.59
C ARG A 312 2.50 -5.00 18.67
N ASN A 313 2.19 -5.24 19.95
CA ASN A 313 3.07 -4.88 21.06
C ASN A 313 4.30 -5.79 21.16
N VAL A 314 4.20 -7.02 20.63
CA VAL A 314 5.30 -7.98 20.55
C VAL A 314 6.11 -7.79 19.28
N LEU A 315 5.48 -7.40 18.16
CA LEU A 315 6.15 -7.15 16.88
C LEU A 315 7.01 -5.88 16.86
N ALA A 316 6.62 -4.86 17.60
CA ALA A 316 7.40 -3.64 17.75
C ALA A 316 7.51 -3.32 19.24
N PRO A 317 8.36 -4.05 19.98
CA PRO A 317 8.55 -3.87 21.41
C PRO A 317 9.36 -2.60 21.62
N SER A 318 8.68 -1.45 21.54
CA SER A 318 9.28 -0.21 21.98
C SER A 318 9.40 -0.25 23.50
N ALA A 319 10.62 -0.03 23.99
CA ALA A 319 10.89 0.18 25.40
C ALA A 319 10.28 1.53 25.83
N ARG A 320 8.96 1.50 26.13
CA ARG A 320 8.10 2.52 26.77
C ARG A 320 6.86 2.83 25.92
N SER A 321 5.77 2.10 26.23
CA SER A 321 4.32 2.36 26.13
C SER A 321 3.68 3.40 25.18
N SER A 322 4.38 4.09 24.27
CA SER A 322 3.85 5.32 23.67
C SER A 322 4.34 5.62 22.25
N THR A 323 4.82 4.63 21.50
CA THR A 323 5.45 4.86 20.19
C THR A 323 4.67 4.24 19.05
N CYS A 324 4.68 4.98 17.94
CA CYS A 324 4.00 4.73 16.68
C CYS A 324 4.44 3.39 16.08
N ASN A 325 3.77 2.30 16.42
CA ASN A 325 4.01 0.99 15.83
C ASN A 325 3.28 0.93 14.48
N GLY A 326 3.74 1.69 13.50
CA GLY A 326 3.14 1.75 12.17
C GLY A 326 3.46 0.48 11.38
N VAL A 327 2.57 -0.52 11.38
CA VAL A 327 2.61 -1.56 10.33
C VAL A 327 2.14 -0.87 9.05
N VAL A 328 3.09 -0.56 8.17
CA VAL A 328 2.83 0.12 6.90
C VAL A 328 2.60 -0.95 5.85
N GLY A 329 1.34 -1.34 5.70
CA GLY A 329 0.94 -2.26 4.66
C GLY A 329 0.90 -3.69 5.18
N ILE A 330 -0.33 -4.17 5.35
CA ILE A 330 -0.65 -5.59 5.22
C ILE A 330 -1.28 -5.77 3.86
N SER A 331 -0.59 -6.43 2.93
CA SER A 331 -1.10 -6.67 1.57
C SER A 331 -1.69 -8.07 1.46
N THR A 332 -2.87 -8.16 0.85
CA THR A 332 -3.40 -9.40 0.30
C THR A 332 -3.80 -9.15 -1.16
N THR A 333 -3.25 -9.97 -2.05
CA THR A 333 -3.50 -9.91 -3.49
C THR A 333 -4.18 -11.22 -3.90
N ARG A 334 -5.47 -11.23 -4.20
CA ARG A 334 -6.14 -12.43 -4.73
C ARG A 334 -7.18 -12.10 -5.81
N SER A 335 -7.24 -12.97 -6.82
CA SER A 335 -7.98 -12.79 -8.07
C SER A 335 -9.48 -13.12 -8.01
N SER A 336 -9.99 -13.62 -6.89
CA SER A 336 -11.39 -14.07 -6.79
C SER A 336 -12.11 -13.46 -5.58
N ALA A 337 -12.67 -12.27 -5.76
CA ALA A 337 -13.85 -11.86 -5.02
C ALA A 337 -15.04 -12.09 -5.96
N THR A 338 -15.58 -13.31 -5.98
CA THR A 338 -16.83 -13.58 -6.68
C THR A 338 -17.96 -13.05 -5.82
N TRP A 339 -18.52 -11.91 -6.19
CA TRP A 339 -19.78 -11.47 -5.61
C TRP A 339 -20.88 -12.43 -6.06
N PRO A 340 -21.69 -13.01 -5.16
CA PRO A 340 -22.87 -13.74 -5.58
C PRO A 340 -23.77 -12.79 -6.38
N ALA A 341 -24.22 -13.29 -7.53
CA ALA A 341 -25.15 -12.59 -8.43
C ALA A 341 -26.49 -12.32 -7.73
#